data_AF-A0A812ZCR8-F1
#
_entry.id   AF-A0A812ZCR8-F1
#
_cell.length_a   1.000
_cell.length_b   1.000
_cell.length_c   1.000
_cell.angle_alpha   90.00
_cell.angle_beta   90.00
_cell.angle_gamma   90.00
#
_symmetry.space_group_name_H-M   'P 1'
#
loop_
_entity.id
_entity.type
_entity.pdbx_description
1 polymer ?
#
loop_
_entity_poly.entity_id
_entity_poly.type
_entity_poly.pdbx_seq_one_letter_code
_entity_poly.pdbx_strand_id
1 'polypeptide(L)'
;MNEATSTTENVDDRFAEISPELLQGIPLHVCFHRGRSLWNRLGGTRSGVTQTTRRYSYFLSHAWAASSWSKYLALLVHFNGVPAAMAAFLTGLILGTLTSLEIMPFASWMPILAHFVPASVLFLWQDLRRILCSEPMVFLDCACIPQDDDAVKAKCVRGLSSFLGRSDKLVVLWSPDFVRRLWCTYEVAFFLKQNQADHILFIPLQVPTLWFLIYLVVWITRTTLYIADISGLYGDSIVGYLGIVGG
;
A
#
# COMPACT_ATOMS: atom_id res chain seq x y z
N MET A 1 6.47 -9.59 56.56
CA MET A 1 5.89 -10.33 55.42
C MET A 1 5.49 -9.26 54.44
N ASN A 2 6.44 -8.92 53.56
CA ASN A 2 6.46 -7.64 52.85
C ASN A 2 5.58 -7.68 51.60
N GLU A 3 5.03 -6.50 51.34
CA GLU A 3 4.27 -6.05 50.19
C GLU A 3 4.77 -6.58 48.84
N ALA A 4 3.82 -6.94 47.99
CA ALA A 4 3.99 -6.92 46.54
C ALA A 4 2.78 -6.20 45.94
N THR A 5 2.76 -4.88 46.12
CA THR A 5 1.88 -3.97 45.38
C THR A 5 2.40 -3.95 43.94
N SER A 6 1.72 -4.64 43.03
CA SER A 6 2.05 -4.60 41.61
C SER A 6 1.75 -3.20 41.07
N THR A 7 2.78 -2.37 40.98
CA THR A 7 2.73 -1.13 40.22
C THR A 7 2.53 -1.47 38.75
N THR A 8 1.32 -1.26 38.25
CA THR A 8 1.08 -0.99 36.84
C THR A 8 1.81 0.31 36.50
N GLU A 9 3.10 0.23 36.16
CA GLU A 9 3.80 1.34 35.52
C GLU A 9 3.00 1.73 34.28
N ASN A 10 2.46 2.95 34.33
CA ASN A 10 1.67 3.53 33.27
C ASN A 10 2.56 3.61 32.02
N VAL A 11 2.20 2.89 30.95
CA VAL A 11 2.99 2.83 29.71
C VAL A 11 3.25 4.24 29.13
N ASP A 12 2.44 5.23 29.52
CA ASP A 12 2.56 6.64 29.13
C ASP A 12 3.80 7.36 29.71
N ASP A 13 4.40 6.95 30.83
CA ASP A 13 5.49 7.70 31.49
C ASP A 13 6.89 7.49 30.85
N ARG A 14 7.01 6.60 29.86
CA ARG A 14 8.32 6.21 29.27
C ARG A 14 8.72 6.99 28.02
N PHE A 15 7.85 7.87 27.52
CA PHE A 15 8.07 8.57 26.26
C PHE A 15 8.03 10.09 26.47
N ALA A 16 8.80 10.84 25.68
CA ALA A 16 8.78 12.30 25.79
C ALA A 16 7.36 12.80 25.53
N GLU A 17 6.79 13.53 26.48
CA GLU A 17 5.44 14.05 26.36
C GLU A 17 5.33 14.99 25.15
N ILE A 18 4.64 14.51 24.12
CA ILE A 18 4.23 15.31 22.98
C ILE A 18 2.85 15.87 23.29
N SER A 19 2.66 17.17 23.05
CA SER A 19 1.36 17.82 23.16
C SER A 19 0.32 17.06 22.32
N PRO A 20 -0.86 16.70 22.85
CA PRO A 20 -1.83 15.84 22.16
C PRO A 20 -2.23 16.32 20.76
N GLU A 21 -2.19 17.64 20.53
CA GLU A 21 -2.47 18.27 19.23
C GLU A 21 -1.44 17.93 18.14
N LEU A 22 -0.23 17.52 18.53
CA LEU A 22 0.84 17.12 17.60
C LEU A 22 0.78 15.63 17.28
N LEU A 23 -0.05 14.84 17.97
CA LEU A 23 -0.28 13.43 17.68
C LEU A 23 -1.20 13.28 16.46
N GLN A 24 -0.66 13.59 15.29
CA GLN A 24 -1.37 13.53 14.01
C GLN A 24 -1.18 12.18 13.34
N GLY A 25 -2.21 11.71 12.64
CA GLY A 25 -2.18 10.50 11.81
C GLY A 25 -2.94 10.70 10.52
N ILE A 26 -2.67 9.86 9.53
CA ILE A 26 -3.33 9.86 8.23
C ILE A 26 -4.15 8.56 8.06
N PRO A 27 -5.43 8.64 7.68
CA PRO A 27 -6.21 7.45 7.33
C PRO A 27 -5.62 6.74 6.11
N LEU A 28 -5.56 5.41 6.12
CA LEU A 28 -4.90 4.64 5.07
C LEU A 28 -5.49 4.88 3.67
N HIS A 29 -6.82 5.06 3.53
CA HIS A 29 -7.40 5.35 2.21
C HIS A 29 -6.87 6.69 1.66
N VAL A 30 -6.71 7.71 2.52
CA VAL A 30 -6.16 9.01 2.14
C VAL A 30 -4.71 8.86 1.68
N CYS A 31 -3.90 8.03 2.35
CA CYS A 31 -2.55 7.70 1.90
C CYS A 31 -2.55 7.20 0.45
N PHE A 32 -3.47 6.29 0.10
CA PHE A 32 -3.55 5.71 -1.22
C PHE A 32 -4.12 6.67 -2.28
N HIS A 33 -5.16 7.45 -1.95
CA HIS A 33 -5.69 8.49 -2.86
C HIS A 33 -4.66 9.56 -3.22
N ARG A 34 -3.78 9.93 -2.26
CA ARG A 34 -2.66 10.84 -2.55
C ARG A 34 -1.54 10.14 -3.33
N GLY A 35 -1.43 8.83 -3.21
CA GLY A 35 -0.46 7.99 -3.92
C GLY A 35 0.97 8.50 -3.79
N ARG A 36 1.70 8.57 -4.91
CA ARG A 36 3.09 9.06 -4.91
C ARG A 36 3.23 10.53 -4.46
N SER A 37 2.19 11.35 -4.65
CA SER A 37 2.26 12.79 -4.36
C SER A 37 2.42 13.07 -2.86
N LEU A 38 1.99 12.11 -2.02
CA LEU A 38 2.15 12.16 -0.57
C LEU A 38 3.62 12.31 -0.17
N TRP A 39 4.50 11.58 -0.84
CA TRP A 39 5.94 11.51 -0.53
C TRP A 39 6.74 12.69 -1.08
N ASN A 40 6.16 13.43 -2.02
CA ASN A 40 6.80 14.58 -2.65
C ASN A 40 6.46 15.89 -1.92
N ARG A 41 5.64 15.85 -0.86
CA ARG A 41 5.28 17.05 -0.08
C ARG A 41 6.45 17.48 0.80
N LEU A 42 7.15 18.49 0.32
CA LEU A 42 8.06 19.32 1.08
C LEU A 42 7.29 20.60 1.45
N GLY A 43 6.53 20.55 2.54
CA GLY A 43 5.82 21.73 3.07
C GLY A 43 4.42 21.98 2.48
N GLY A 44 3.57 22.58 3.31
CA GLY A 44 2.17 22.92 3.00
C GLY A 44 1.27 22.69 4.22
N THR A 45 0.34 23.61 4.45
CA THR A 45 -0.55 23.63 5.62
C THR A 45 -1.36 22.33 5.75
N ARG A 46 -1.43 21.83 6.99
CA ARG A 46 -2.06 20.57 7.46
C ARG A 46 -3.52 20.33 7.03
N SER A 47 -4.20 21.32 6.46
CA SER A 47 -5.66 21.37 6.45
C SER A 47 -6.28 20.24 5.64
N GLY A 48 -6.90 19.29 6.33
CA GLY A 48 -7.82 18.29 5.77
C GLY A 48 -7.23 16.93 5.37
N VAL A 49 -5.95 16.64 5.64
CA VAL A 49 -5.33 15.33 5.29
C VAL A 49 -5.02 14.47 6.52
N THR A 50 -4.70 15.11 7.65
CA THR A 50 -4.36 14.43 8.91
C THR A 50 -5.42 14.73 9.96
N GLN A 51 -5.54 13.83 10.93
CA GLN A 51 -6.43 13.96 12.07
C GLN A 51 -5.68 13.58 13.36
N THR A 52 -6.05 14.22 14.47
CA THR A 52 -5.50 13.87 15.78
C THR A 52 -5.87 12.44 16.13
N THR A 53 -4.89 11.65 16.56
CA THR A 53 -5.09 10.26 16.96
C THR A 53 -4.26 9.92 18.20
N ARG A 54 -4.76 9.02 19.03
CA ARG A 54 -4.04 8.50 20.20
C ARG A 54 -3.23 7.24 19.89
N ARG A 55 -3.52 6.57 18.77
CA ARG A 55 -2.93 5.28 18.39
C ARG A 55 -2.77 5.16 16.88
N TYR A 56 -1.76 4.42 16.45
CA TYR A 56 -1.48 4.12 15.07
C TYR A 56 -1.50 2.61 14.86
N SER A 57 -2.19 2.14 13.83
CA SER A 57 -2.13 0.74 13.42
C SER A 57 -0.77 0.42 12.79
N TYR A 58 -0.16 1.39 12.10
CA TYR A 58 1.11 1.23 11.42
C TYR A 58 1.95 2.50 11.51
N PHE A 59 3.23 2.34 11.81
CA PHE A 59 4.26 3.36 11.62
C PHE A 59 5.00 3.07 10.31
N LEU A 60 4.94 3.98 9.34
CA LEU A 60 5.63 3.81 8.06
C LEU A 60 7.02 4.41 8.12
N SER A 61 8.02 3.56 8.28
CA SER A 61 9.43 3.93 8.25
C SER A 61 9.99 3.85 6.83
N HIS A 62 10.72 4.87 6.41
CA HIS A 62 11.23 4.92 5.04
C HIS A 62 12.46 5.83 4.86
N ALA A 63 13.28 5.53 3.86
CA ALA A 63 14.31 6.44 3.41
C ALA A 63 13.72 7.51 2.48
N TRP A 64 13.93 8.79 2.79
CA TRP A 64 13.42 9.90 1.97
C TRP A 64 13.92 9.83 0.51
N ALA A 65 15.19 9.47 0.32
CA ALA A 65 15.82 9.33 -1.00
C ALA A 65 15.21 8.22 -1.88
N ALA A 66 14.51 7.24 -1.29
CA ALA A 66 13.90 6.16 -2.07
C ALA A 66 12.75 6.69 -2.96
N SER A 67 12.56 6.05 -4.11
CA SER A 67 11.52 6.41 -5.09
C SER A 67 10.13 6.41 -4.47
N SER A 68 9.41 7.54 -4.62
CA SER A 68 8.02 7.70 -4.18
C SER A 68 7.08 6.68 -4.83
N TRP A 69 7.32 6.31 -6.09
CA TRP A 69 6.56 5.27 -6.78
C TRP A 69 6.76 3.90 -6.16
N SER A 70 8.01 3.54 -5.85
CA SER A 70 8.30 2.23 -5.24
C SER A 70 7.70 2.14 -3.84
N LYS A 71 7.73 3.22 -3.05
CA LYS A 71 7.03 3.29 -1.75
C LYS A 71 5.54 3.07 -1.90
N TYR A 72 4.91 3.76 -2.85
CA TYR A 72 3.48 3.62 -3.12
C TYR A 72 3.09 2.20 -3.55
N LEU A 73 3.80 1.63 -4.54
CA LEU A 73 3.55 0.26 -5.00
C LEU A 73 3.77 -0.76 -3.88
N ALA A 74 4.79 -0.56 -3.04
CA ALA A 74 5.03 -1.43 -1.89
C ALA A 74 3.88 -1.43 -0.90
N LEU A 75 3.32 -0.27 -0.58
CA LEU A 75 2.15 -0.19 0.29
C LEU A 75 0.90 -0.78 -0.37
N LEU A 76 0.67 -0.53 -1.66
CA LEU A 76 -0.46 -1.12 -2.38
C LEU A 76 -0.41 -2.65 -2.33
N VAL A 77 0.72 -3.25 -2.69
CA VAL A 77 0.88 -4.71 -2.67
C VAL A 77 0.76 -5.25 -1.24
N HIS A 78 1.33 -4.56 -0.25
CA HIS A 78 1.26 -5.02 1.13
C HIS A 78 -0.18 -5.01 1.70
N PHE A 79 -0.92 -3.93 1.51
CA PHE A 79 -2.25 -3.77 2.11
C PHE A 79 -3.40 -4.32 1.26
N ASN A 80 -3.26 -4.32 -0.07
CA ASN A 80 -4.32 -4.75 -1.00
C ASN A 80 -3.98 -6.05 -1.74
N GLY A 81 -2.77 -6.60 -1.57
CA GLY A 81 -2.31 -7.78 -2.31
C GLY A 81 -3.09 -9.07 -2.02
N VAL A 82 -3.45 -9.34 -0.75
CA VAL A 82 -4.25 -10.53 -0.40
C VAL A 82 -5.65 -10.48 -1.04
N PRO A 83 -6.44 -9.40 -0.90
CA PRO A 83 -7.70 -9.24 -1.62
C PRO A 83 -7.55 -9.38 -3.15
N ALA A 84 -6.51 -8.78 -3.73
CA ALA A 84 -6.24 -8.89 -5.16
C ALA A 84 -5.93 -10.34 -5.57
N ALA A 85 -5.14 -11.07 -4.79
CA ALA A 85 -4.84 -12.48 -5.04
C ALA A 85 -6.08 -13.37 -4.92
N MET A 86 -6.94 -13.12 -3.94
CA MET A 86 -8.23 -13.80 -3.82
C MET A 86 -9.13 -13.53 -5.03
N ALA A 87 -9.20 -12.28 -5.48
CA ALA A 87 -9.96 -11.90 -6.66
C ALA A 87 -9.42 -12.58 -7.93
N ALA A 88 -8.09 -12.68 -8.08
CA ALA A 88 -7.45 -13.41 -9.18
C ALA A 88 -7.82 -14.89 -9.14
N PHE A 89 -7.69 -15.53 -7.97
CA PHE A 89 -8.02 -16.95 -7.79
C PHE A 89 -9.49 -17.24 -8.11
N LEU A 90 -10.43 -16.45 -7.58
CA LEU A 90 -11.86 -16.64 -7.81
C LEU A 90 -12.22 -16.40 -9.28
N THR A 91 -11.68 -15.36 -9.91
CA THR A 91 -11.95 -15.08 -11.33
C THR A 91 -11.41 -16.22 -12.21
N GLY A 92 -10.19 -16.69 -11.95
CA GLY A 92 -9.61 -17.83 -12.66
C GLY A 92 -10.38 -19.13 -12.46
N LEU A 93 -10.81 -19.41 -11.22
CA LEU A 93 -11.61 -20.59 -10.89
C LEU A 93 -12.96 -20.57 -11.62
N ILE A 94 -13.66 -19.44 -11.62
CA ILE A 94 -14.94 -19.29 -12.32
C ILE A 94 -14.76 -19.45 -13.82
N LEU A 95 -13.84 -18.71 -14.44
CA LEU A 95 -13.61 -18.79 -15.88
C LEU A 95 -13.13 -20.18 -16.32
N GLY A 96 -12.24 -20.81 -15.54
CA GLY A 96 -11.74 -22.15 -15.80
C GLY A 96 -12.82 -23.22 -15.68
N THR A 97 -13.68 -23.15 -14.67
CA THR A 97 -14.80 -24.10 -14.50
C THR A 97 -15.84 -23.95 -15.60
N LEU A 98 -16.24 -22.73 -15.95
CA LEU A 98 -17.18 -22.48 -17.06
C LEU A 98 -16.65 -23.02 -18.39
N THR A 99 -15.35 -22.86 -18.64
CA THR A 99 -14.69 -23.41 -19.84
C THR A 99 -14.64 -24.94 -19.79
N SER A 100 -14.29 -25.53 -18.64
CA SER A 100 -14.16 -26.99 -18.49
C SER A 100 -15.50 -27.72 -18.57
N LEU A 101 -16.60 -27.05 -18.22
CA LEU A 101 -17.97 -27.57 -18.35
C LEU A 101 -18.57 -27.30 -19.73
N GLU A 102 -17.79 -26.74 -20.66
CA GLU A 102 -18.24 -26.40 -22.03
C GLU A 102 -19.44 -25.43 -22.07
N ILE A 103 -19.69 -24.71 -20.97
CA ILE A 103 -20.75 -23.68 -20.90
C ILE A 103 -20.39 -22.50 -21.83
N MET A 104 -19.10 -22.23 -21.97
CA MET A 104 -18.58 -21.26 -22.93
C MET A 104 -17.19 -21.69 -23.44
N PRO A 105 -16.85 -21.40 -24.70
CA PRO A 105 -15.53 -21.69 -25.23
C PRO A 105 -14.48 -20.76 -24.62
N PHE A 106 -13.22 -21.23 -24.61
CA PHE A 106 -12.10 -20.36 -24.29
C PHE A 106 -12.02 -19.22 -25.31
N ALA A 107 -12.03 -17.98 -24.82
CA ALA A 107 -11.96 -16.78 -25.64
C ALA A 107 -10.80 -15.88 -25.22
N SER A 108 -10.23 -15.17 -26.19
CA SER A 108 -9.07 -14.29 -26.03
C SER A 108 -9.28 -13.13 -25.04
N TRP A 109 -10.54 -12.73 -24.77
CA TRP A 109 -10.88 -11.75 -23.74
C TRP A 109 -10.81 -12.29 -22.31
N MET A 110 -10.92 -13.62 -22.10
CA MET A 110 -10.99 -14.19 -20.76
C MET A 110 -9.74 -13.92 -19.92
N PRO A 111 -8.50 -14.05 -20.46
CA PRO A 111 -7.31 -13.59 -19.76
C PRO A 111 -7.31 -12.09 -19.44
N ILE A 112 -7.90 -11.23 -20.27
CA ILE A 112 -8.00 -9.79 -19.98
C ILE A 112 -8.90 -9.60 -18.75
N LEU A 113 -10.07 -10.22 -18.71
CA LEU A 113 -10.92 -10.14 -17.52
C LEU A 113 -10.20 -10.68 -16.27
N ALA A 114 -9.52 -11.83 -16.40
CA ALA A 114 -8.81 -12.49 -15.32
C ALA A 114 -7.69 -11.63 -14.69
N HIS A 115 -7.11 -10.70 -15.44
CA HIS A 115 -6.14 -9.74 -14.91
C HIS A 115 -6.81 -8.41 -14.50
N PHE A 116 -7.86 -7.97 -15.20
CA PHE A 116 -8.54 -6.70 -14.91
C PHE A 116 -9.14 -6.67 -13.50
N VAL A 117 -9.80 -7.76 -13.12
CA VAL A 117 -10.48 -7.90 -11.83
C VAL A 117 -9.50 -7.75 -10.66
N PRO A 118 -8.40 -8.54 -10.56
CA PRO A 118 -7.45 -8.38 -9.46
C PRO A 118 -6.71 -7.04 -9.48
N ALA A 119 -6.43 -6.43 -10.64
CA ALA A 119 -5.88 -5.07 -10.68
C ALA A 119 -6.86 -4.04 -10.13
N SER A 120 -8.14 -4.13 -10.51
CA SER A 120 -9.18 -3.25 -9.98
C SER A 120 -9.29 -3.38 -8.46
N VAL A 121 -9.24 -4.60 -7.93
CA VAL A 121 -9.20 -4.84 -6.49
C VAL A 121 -7.93 -4.27 -5.87
N LEU A 122 -6.75 -4.48 -6.47
CA LEU A 122 -5.48 -3.95 -5.96
C LEU A 122 -5.52 -2.42 -5.79
N PHE A 123 -6.13 -1.70 -6.74
CA PHE A 123 -6.16 -0.24 -6.73
C PHE A 123 -7.37 0.38 -6.02
N LEU A 124 -8.44 -0.37 -5.76
CA LEU A 124 -9.70 0.16 -5.20
C LEU A 124 -10.08 -0.49 -3.86
N TRP A 125 -9.34 -1.50 -3.39
CA TRP A 125 -9.67 -2.21 -2.15
C TRP A 125 -9.68 -1.31 -0.92
N GLN A 126 -8.88 -0.24 -0.87
CA GLN A 126 -8.88 0.70 0.26
C GLN A 126 -10.24 1.38 0.46
N ASP A 127 -10.97 1.66 -0.63
CA ASP A 127 -12.28 2.31 -0.56
C ASP A 127 -13.35 1.32 -0.12
N LEU A 128 -13.27 0.09 -0.62
CA LEU A 128 -14.16 -0.99 -0.18
C LEU A 128 -13.90 -1.37 1.29
N ARG A 129 -12.63 -1.44 1.70
CA ARG A 129 -12.22 -1.69 3.09
C ARG A 129 -12.79 -0.63 4.04
N ARG A 130 -12.84 0.64 3.63
CA ARG A 130 -13.43 1.72 4.44
C ARG A 130 -14.92 1.49 4.72
N ILE A 131 -15.63 0.87 3.80
CA ILE A 131 -17.06 0.57 3.94
C ILE A 131 -17.27 -0.71 4.78
N LEU A 132 -16.42 -1.73 4.57
CA LEU A 132 -16.59 -3.06 5.16
C LEU A 132 -15.91 -3.25 6.52
N CYS A 133 -14.85 -2.49 6.82
CA CYS A 133 -13.96 -2.70 7.96
C CYS A 133 -13.56 -1.38 8.63
N SER A 134 -12.98 -1.47 9.83
CA SER A 134 -12.37 -0.31 10.47
C SER A 134 -11.19 0.20 9.65
N GLU A 135 -11.15 1.52 9.47
CA GLU A 135 -10.05 2.18 8.80
C GLU A 135 -8.80 2.25 9.70
N PRO A 136 -7.64 1.75 9.25
CA PRO A 136 -6.40 1.87 10.01
C PRO A 136 -5.83 3.29 9.92
N MET A 137 -5.42 3.81 11.07
CA MET A 137 -4.70 5.07 11.20
C MET A 137 -3.20 4.82 11.09
N VAL A 138 -2.53 5.63 10.28
CA VAL A 138 -1.12 5.43 9.95
C VAL A 138 -0.30 6.65 10.33
N PHE A 139 0.88 6.43 10.90
CA PHE A 139 1.88 7.46 11.06
C PHE A 139 2.83 7.47 9.85
N LEU A 140 3.01 8.65 9.27
CA LEU A 140 3.96 8.90 8.20
C LEU A 140 4.61 10.27 8.45
N ASP A 141 5.92 10.30 8.67
CA ASP A 141 6.67 11.50 9.07
C ASP A 141 6.46 12.70 8.14
N CYS A 142 6.50 12.51 6.82
CA CYS A 142 6.32 13.58 5.84
C CYS A 142 4.89 14.16 5.80
N ALA A 143 3.90 13.45 6.35
CA ALA A 143 2.52 13.90 6.43
C ALA A 143 2.13 14.38 7.84
N CYS A 144 2.59 13.69 8.88
CA CYS A 144 2.16 13.89 10.26
C CYS A 144 3.00 14.95 11.00
N ILE A 145 4.28 15.12 10.59
CA ILE A 145 5.17 16.13 11.15
C ILE A 145 5.14 17.39 10.26
N PRO A 146 4.83 18.58 10.80
CA PRO A 146 4.96 19.85 10.08
C PRO A 146 6.37 20.00 9.54
N GLN A 147 6.50 20.16 8.23
CA GLN A 147 7.80 20.32 7.57
C GLN A 147 8.18 21.80 7.38
N ASP A 148 7.23 22.71 7.59
CA ASP A 148 7.30 24.15 7.39
C ASP A 148 7.65 24.94 8.66
N ASP A 149 7.34 24.39 9.84
CA ASP A 149 7.68 24.99 11.14
C ASP A 149 8.80 24.20 11.81
N ASP A 150 10.02 24.75 11.79
CA ASP A 150 11.21 24.12 12.36
C ASP A 150 11.12 23.91 13.88
N ALA A 151 10.43 24.79 14.61
CA ALA A 151 10.27 24.67 16.05
C ALA A 151 9.34 23.50 16.40
N VAL A 152 8.21 23.40 15.70
CA VAL A 152 7.26 22.29 15.87
C VAL A 152 7.84 20.98 15.36
N LYS A 153 8.56 21.01 14.23
CA LYS A 153 9.29 19.85 13.70
C LYS A 153 10.30 19.33 14.70
N ALA A 154 11.13 20.20 15.28
CA ALA A 154 12.10 19.81 16.29
C ALA A 154 11.42 19.20 17.53
N LYS A 155 10.26 19.75 17.95
CA LYS A 155 9.46 19.18 19.05
C LYS A 155 8.96 17.78 18.72
N CYS A 156 8.45 17.54 17.50
CA CYS A 156 8.00 16.24 17.04
C CYS A 156 9.14 15.23 16.94
N VAL A 157 10.30 15.64 16.40
CA VAL A 157 11.49 14.78 16.27
C VAL A 157 12.04 14.38 17.64
N ARG A 158 12.09 15.30 18.61
CA ARG A 158 12.52 14.98 19.98
C ARG A 158 11.58 13.99 20.67
N GLY A 159 10.29 14.03 20.35
CA GLY A 159 9.31 13.07 20.85
C GLY A 159 8.98 11.95 19.87
N LEU A 160 9.89 11.58 18.96
CA LEU A 160 9.66 10.49 18.00
C LEU A 160 9.24 9.18 18.68
N SER A 161 9.81 8.91 19.86
CA SER A 161 9.45 7.78 20.73
C SER A 161 7.97 7.74 21.12
N SER A 162 7.33 8.90 21.26
CA SER A 162 5.91 9.02 21.58
C SER A 162 5.00 8.55 20.44
N PHE A 163 5.42 8.70 19.18
CA PHE A 163 4.69 8.16 18.03
C PHE A 163 4.93 6.65 17.90
N LEU A 164 6.19 6.23 18.04
CA LEU A 164 6.57 4.83 17.96
C LEU A 164 5.89 3.99 19.05
N GLY A 165 5.89 4.46 20.31
CA GLY A 165 5.24 3.79 21.44
C GLY A 165 3.72 3.70 21.34
N ARG A 166 3.10 4.50 20.45
CA ARG A 166 1.66 4.48 20.16
C ARG A 166 1.32 3.71 18.87
N SER A 167 2.31 3.06 18.25
CA SER A 167 2.15 2.33 17.00
C SER A 167 2.13 0.83 17.22
N ASP A 168 1.13 0.14 16.65
CA ASP A 168 0.99 -1.31 16.82
C ASP A 168 2.06 -2.09 16.05
N LYS A 169 2.42 -1.63 14.85
CA LYS A 169 3.39 -2.28 13.95
C LYS A 169 4.31 -1.27 13.30
N LEU A 170 5.56 -1.68 13.08
CA LEU A 170 6.54 -0.92 12.31
C LEU A 170 6.61 -1.49 10.90
N VAL A 171 6.25 -0.71 9.89
CA VAL A 171 6.37 -1.10 8.48
C VAL A 171 7.59 -0.40 7.89
N VAL A 172 8.63 -1.17 7.63
CA VAL A 172 9.89 -0.70 7.06
C VAL A 172 9.86 -0.84 5.55
N LEU A 173 9.82 0.30 4.86
CA LEU A 173 10.02 0.38 3.41
C LEU A 173 11.51 0.25 3.09
N TRP A 174 11.95 -0.99 2.90
CA TRP A 174 13.35 -1.36 2.82
C TRP A 174 13.97 -0.96 1.47
N SER A 175 14.98 -0.10 1.55
CA SER A 175 15.79 0.38 0.43
C SER A 175 17.28 0.30 0.80
N PRO A 176 18.21 0.31 -0.17
CA PRO A 176 19.65 0.32 0.11
C PRO A 176 20.11 1.45 1.05
N ASP A 177 19.45 2.61 1.01
CA ASP A 177 19.77 3.77 1.84
C ASP A 177 19.06 3.79 3.20
N PHE A 178 18.28 2.76 3.54
CA PHE A 178 17.47 2.73 4.76
C PHE A 178 18.34 2.85 6.02
N VAL A 179 19.32 1.96 6.15
CA VAL A 179 20.22 1.89 7.32
C VAL A 179 21.25 3.02 7.38
N ARG A 180 21.39 3.80 6.31
CA ARG A 180 22.27 4.99 6.28
C ARG A 180 21.68 6.17 7.05
N ARG A 181 20.37 6.14 7.36
CA ARG A 181 19.69 7.21 8.09
C ARG A 181 19.55 6.85 9.56
N LEU A 182 20.08 7.72 10.42
CA LEU A 182 20.02 7.57 11.88
C LEU A 182 18.60 7.31 12.39
N TRP A 183 17.63 8.09 11.92
CA TRP A 183 16.23 8.00 12.37
C TRP A 183 15.58 6.66 12.01
N CYS A 184 15.80 6.16 10.79
CA CYS A 184 15.28 4.86 10.37
C CYS A 184 15.83 3.71 11.22
N THR A 185 17.14 3.74 11.52
CA THR A 185 17.78 2.74 12.39
C THR A 185 17.30 2.87 13.83
N TYR A 186 17.07 4.09 14.32
CA TYR A 186 16.49 4.36 15.64
C TYR A 186 15.09 3.75 15.79
N GLU A 187 14.23 3.86 14.78
CA GLU A 187 12.87 3.32 14.80
C GLU A 187 12.87 1.79 14.94
N VAL A 188 13.74 1.10 14.20
CA VAL A 188 13.92 -0.35 14.33
C VAL A 188 14.48 -0.71 15.71
N ALA A 189 15.53 -0.01 16.16
CA ALA A 189 16.14 -0.24 17.46
C ALA A 189 15.14 -0.02 18.62
N PHE A 190 14.22 0.93 18.46
CA PHE A 190 13.16 1.19 19.43
C PHE A 190 12.21 0.00 19.59
N PHE A 191 11.72 -0.59 18.48
CA PHE A 191 10.86 -1.78 18.53
C PHE A 191 11.61 -3.01 19.09
N LEU A 192 12.88 -3.18 18.72
CA LEU A 192 13.73 -4.25 19.28
C LEU A 192 13.94 -4.09 20.78
N LYS A 193 14.18 -2.87 21.27
CA LYS A 193 14.32 -2.58 22.71
C LYS A 193 13.05 -2.89 23.49
N GLN A 194 11.87 -2.80 22.86
CA GLN A 194 10.60 -3.15 23.49
C GLN A 194 10.25 -4.65 23.39
N ASN A 195 11.17 -5.50 22.90
CA ASN A 195 10.91 -6.92 22.62
C ASN A 195 9.75 -7.14 21.63
N GLN A 196 9.55 -6.22 20.68
CA GLN A 196 8.49 -6.25 19.66
C GLN A 196 9.05 -6.54 18.27
N ALA A 197 10.02 -7.45 18.17
CA ALA A 197 10.70 -7.76 16.90
C ALA A 197 9.72 -8.36 15.86
N ASP A 198 8.72 -9.10 16.32
CA ASP A 198 7.64 -9.70 15.53
C ASP A 198 6.63 -8.68 14.98
N HIS A 199 6.66 -7.44 15.50
CA HIS A 199 5.84 -6.33 15.00
C HIS A 199 6.54 -5.53 13.90
N ILE A 200 7.77 -5.89 13.51
CA ILE A 200 8.55 -5.23 12.46
C ILE A 200 8.35 -5.97 11.12
N LEU A 201 7.83 -5.25 10.13
CA LEU A 201 7.53 -5.76 8.80
C LEU A 201 8.46 -5.09 7.77
N PHE A 202 9.39 -5.85 7.20
CA PHE A 202 10.25 -5.37 6.13
C PHE A 202 9.62 -5.61 4.76
N ILE A 203 9.45 -4.53 3.99
CA ILE A 203 8.92 -4.57 2.63
C ILE A 203 10.01 -4.11 1.66
N PRO A 204 10.65 -5.02 0.90
CA PRO A 204 11.67 -4.65 -0.08
C PRO A 204 11.03 -3.90 -1.25
N LEU A 205 11.43 -2.64 -1.47
CA LEU A 205 10.81 -1.76 -2.47
C LEU A 205 10.92 -2.28 -3.92
N GLN A 206 11.95 -3.07 -4.21
CA GLN A 206 12.22 -3.62 -5.55
C GLN A 206 11.22 -4.71 -5.94
N VAL A 207 10.74 -5.52 -4.98
CA VAL A 207 9.88 -6.68 -5.28
C VAL A 207 8.50 -6.24 -5.82
N PRO A 208 7.75 -5.35 -5.16
CA PRO A 208 6.49 -4.81 -5.68
C PRO A 208 6.67 -4.05 -7.00
N THR A 209 7.80 -3.37 -7.16
CA THR A 209 8.13 -2.66 -8.40
C THR A 209 8.32 -3.64 -9.56
N LEU A 210 9.14 -4.68 -9.38
CA LEU A 210 9.37 -5.71 -10.39
C LEU A 210 8.10 -6.48 -10.72
N TRP A 211 7.33 -6.87 -9.69
CA TRP A 211 6.05 -7.54 -9.87
C TRP A 211 5.09 -6.70 -10.73
N PHE A 212 4.98 -5.39 -10.44
CA PHE A 212 4.11 -4.50 -11.22
C PHE A 212 4.58 -4.36 -12.68
N LEU A 213 5.89 -4.30 -12.93
CA LEU A 213 6.43 -4.26 -14.29
C LEU A 213 6.13 -5.55 -15.07
N ILE A 214 6.33 -6.72 -14.45
CA ILE A 214 5.98 -8.01 -15.04
C ILE A 214 4.48 -8.06 -15.34
N TYR A 215 3.66 -7.63 -14.39
CA TYR A 215 2.21 -7.57 -14.54
C TYR A 215 1.80 -6.69 -15.74
N LEU A 216 2.41 -5.51 -15.91
CA LEU A 216 2.15 -4.63 -17.04
C LEU A 216 2.55 -5.28 -18.38
N VAL A 217 3.70 -5.95 -18.44
CA VAL A 217 4.14 -6.66 -19.66
C VAL A 217 3.11 -7.73 -20.04
N VAL A 218 2.72 -8.58 -19.08
CA VAL A 218 1.71 -9.62 -19.32
C VAL A 218 0.38 -9.01 -19.77
N TRP A 219 -0.07 -7.95 -19.11
CA TRP A 219 -1.30 -7.25 -19.46
C TRP A 219 -1.29 -6.71 -20.89
N ILE A 220 -0.20 -6.03 -21.27
CA ILE A 220 -0.02 -5.48 -22.62
C ILE A 220 -0.01 -6.62 -23.65
N THR A 221 0.77 -7.68 -23.42
CA THR A 221 0.84 -8.83 -24.34
C THR A 221 -0.54 -9.47 -24.54
N ARG A 222 -1.31 -9.69 -23.46
CA ARG A 222 -2.67 -10.27 -23.57
C ARG A 222 -3.63 -9.36 -24.30
N THR A 223 -3.55 -8.04 -24.06
CA THR A 223 -4.37 -7.06 -24.76
C THR A 223 -4.04 -7.01 -26.25
N THR A 224 -2.75 -7.03 -26.62
CA THR A 224 -2.33 -7.06 -28.02
C THR A 224 -2.80 -8.32 -28.75
N LEU A 225 -2.69 -9.49 -28.12
CA LEU A 225 -3.18 -10.76 -28.70
C LEU A 225 -4.69 -10.74 -28.93
N TYR A 226 -5.46 -10.17 -27.99
CA TYR A 226 -6.90 -10.01 -28.15
C TYR A 226 -7.27 -9.07 -29.30
N ILE A 227 -6.57 -7.94 -29.42
CA ILE A 227 -6.78 -6.99 -30.52
C ILE A 227 -6.45 -7.66 -31.87
N ALA A 228 -5.36 -8.43 -31.94
CA ALA A 228 -4.97 -9.16 -33.14
C ALA A 228 -6.03 -10.19 -33.54
N ASP A 229 -6.54 -10.97 -32.58
CA ASP A 229 -7.61 -11.97 -32.79
C ASP A 229 -8.88 -11.32 -33.35
N ILE A 230 -9.35 -10.23 -32.74
CA ILE A 230 -10.49 -9.45 -33.24
C ILE A 230 -10.22 -8.93 -34.65
N SER A 231 -9.04 -8.35 -34.90
CA SER A 231 -8.72 -7.78 -36.20
C SER A 231 -8.67 -8.83 -37.32
N GLY A 232 -8.24 -10.06 -37.01
CA GLY A 232 -8.28 -11.18 -37.96
C GLY A 232 -9.71 -11.57 -38.31
N LEU A 233 -10.59 -11.69 -37.31
CA LEU A 233 -12.01 -11.98 -37.51
C LEU A 233 -12.71 -10.93 -38.40
N TYR A 234 -12.44 -9.64 -38.16
CA TYR A 234 -13.01 -8.56 -39.00
C TYR A 234 -12.39 -8.51 -40.39
N GLY A 235 -11.08 -8.78 -40.52
CA GLY A 235 -10.37 -8.84 -41.81
C GLY A 235 -10.96 -9.92 -42.73
N ASP A 236 -11.14 -11.13 -42.20
CA ASP A 236 -11.72 -12.25 -42.94
C ASP A 236 -13.19 -12.00 -43.31
N SER A 237 -13.95 -11.36 -42.42
CA SER A 237 -15.34 -10.98 -42.66
C SER A 237 -15.47 -9.99 -43.82
N ILE A 238 -14.64 -8.93 -43.85
CA ILE A 238 -14.67 -7.91 -44.91
C ILE A 238 -14.29 -8.51 -46.26
N VAL A 239 -13.28 -9.37 -46.32
CA VAL A 239 -12.88 -10.07 -47.55
C VAL A 239 -14.00 -10.99 -48.04
N GLY A 240 -14.68 -11.70 -47.13
CA GLY A 240 -15.84 -12.53 -47.46
C GLY A 240 -17.01 -11.72 -48.05
N TYR A 241 -17.35 -10.56 -47.46
CA TYR A 241 -18.40 -9.68 -47.98
C TYR A 241 -18.06 -9.10 -49.37
N LEU A 242 -16.81 -8.70 -49.60
CA LEU A 242 -16.37 -8.18 -50.91
C LEU A 242 -16.32 -9.28 -51.98
N GLY A 243 -16.01 -10.53 -51.61
CA GLY A 243 -16.04 -11.67 -52.51
C GLY A 243 -17.43 -12.09 -52.96
N ILE A 244 -18.46 -11.92 -52.11
CA ILE A 244 -19.86 -12.23 -52.45
C ILE A 244 -20.50 -11.16 -53.35
N VAL A 245 -20.08 -9.90 -53.23
CA VAL A 245 -20.61 -8.79 -54.07
C VAL A 245 -19.92 -8.73 -55.45
N GLY A 246 -18.79 -9.41 -55.62
CA GLY A 246 -17.98 -9.40 -56.85
C GLY A 246 -18.15 -10.58 -57.80
N GLY A 247 -19.06 -11.52 -57.54
CA GLY A 247 -19.34 -12.70 -58.38
C GLY A 247 -20.78 -12.74 -58.86
#